data_AF-A0A246ND67-F1
#
_entry.id   AF-A0A246ND67-F1
#
_cell.length_a   1.000
_cell.length_b   1.000
_cell.length_c   1.000
_cell.angle_alpha   90.00
_cell.angle_beta   90.00
_cell.angle_gamma   90.00
#
_symmetry.space_group_name_H-M   'P 1'
#
loop_
_entity.id
_entity.type
_entity.pdbx_description
1 polymer ?
#
loop_
_entity_poly.entity_id
_entity_poly.type
_entity_poly.pdbx_seq_one_letter_code
_entity_poly.pdbx_strand_id
1 'polypeptide(L)'
;MQYEDLYRRIGQIIFSCGPDGAQVLVVQAELFADEEGGQFQFNYLDENGEPDWFEPDARAIGDLSAALKDFQQYFIEHEMTEGQPVWTHCTVTINVADESISIDVQ
;
A
#
# COMPACT_ATOMS: atom_id res chain seq x y z
N MET A 1 11.28 13.09 4.20
CA MET A 1 9.84 12.80 4.39
C MET A 1 9.73 11.98 5.66
N GLN A 2 8.74 12.23 6.54
CA GLN A 2 8.65 11.45 7.79
C GLN A 2 7.93 10.12 7.55
N TYR A 3 8.17 9.12 8.41
CA TYR A 3 7.51 7.81 8.35
C TYR A 3 5.97 7.93 8.33
N GLU A 4 5.42 8.79 9.17
CA GLU A 4 3.97 9.04 9.23
C GLU A 4 3.41 9.69 7.94
N ASP A 5 4.20 10.52 7.26
CA ASP A 5 3.81 11.12 5.98
C ASP A 5 3.67 10.05 4.89
N LEU A 6 4.57 9.06 4.90
CA LEU A 6 4.54 7.93 3.97
C LEU A 6 3.30 7.07 4.20
N TYR A 7 3.01 6.71 5.45
CA TYR A 7 1.79 5.97 5.80
C TYR A 7 0.53 6.71 5.34
N ARG A 8 0.45 8.00 5.64
CA ARG A 8 -0.69 8.83 5.24
C ARG A 8 -0.82 8.92 3.72
N ARG A 9 0.27 9.12 2.99
CA ARG A 9 0.26 9.21 1.52
C ARG A 9 -0.20 7.88 0.89
N ILE A 10 0.35 6.76 1.34
CA ILE A 10 -0.04 5.42 0.87
C ILE A 10 -1.53 5.18 1.16
N GLY A 11 -1.96 5.47 2.40
CA GLY A 11 -3.35 5.33 2.81
C GLY A 11 -4.31 6.17 1.96
N GLN A 12 -3.97 7.43 1.71
CA GLN A 12 -4.79 8.33 0.90
C GLN A 12 -4.93 7.86 -0.55
N ILE A 13 -3.86 7.35 -1.16
CA ILE A 13 -3.90 6.85 -2.54
C ILE A 13 -4.88 5.67 -2.64
N ILE A 14 -4.71 4.67 -1.76
CA ILE A 14 -5.54 3.46 -1.77
C ILE A 14 -7.00 3.78 -1.42
N PHE A 15 -7.23 4.63 -0.41
CA PHE A 15 -8.59 5.04 -0.03
C PHE A 15 -9.29 5.80 -1.17
N SER A 16 -8.58 6.65 -1.89
CA SER A 16 -9.16 7.48 -2.96
C SER A 16 -9.53 6.69 -4.22
N CYS A 17 -8.93 5.52 -4.44
CA CYS A 17 -9.27 4.63 -5.56
C CYS A 17 -10.12 3.43 -5.16
N GLY A 18 -10.43 3.29 -3.86
CA GLY A 18 -11.30 2.24 -3.34
C GLY A 18 -12.76 2.44 -3.76
N PRO A 19 -13.56 1.37 -3.82
CA PRO A 19 -14.98 1.46 -4.09
C PRO A 19 -15.75 2.19 -2.98
N ASP A 20 -16.82 2.88 -3.34
CA ASP A 20 -17.77 3.43 -2.37
C ASP A 20 -18.36 2.30 -1.49
N GLY A 21 -18.48 2.57 -0.20
CA GLY A 21 -19.05 1.60 0.75
C GLY A 21 -18.10 0.47 1.19
N ALA A 22 -16.85 0.47 0.73
CA ALA A 22 -15.83 -0.45 1.24
C ALA A 22 -15.62 -0.25 2.76
N GLN A 23 -15.71 -1.32 3.53
CA GLN A 23 -15.38 -1.32 4.96
C GLN A 23 -13.88 -1.50 5.20
N VAL A 24 -13.24 -2.33 4.37
CA VAL A 24 -11.82 -2.65 4.45
C VAL A 24 -11.24 -2.67 3.04
N LEU A 25 -10.07 -2.06 2.84
CA LEU A 25 -9.28 -2.15 1.61
C LEU A 25 -8.01 -2.92 1.91
N VAL A 26 -7.66 -3.89 1.07
CA VAL A 26 -6.45 -4.70 1.19
C VAL A 26 -5.69 -4.67 -0.13
N VAL A 27 -4.46 -4.17 -0.08
CA VAL A 27 -3.56 -4.15 -1.24
C VAL A 27 -2.35 -5.01 -0.95
N GLN A 28 -2.16 -6.04 -1.77
CA GLN A 28 -0.93 -6.82 -1.77
C GLN A 28 -0.06 -6.33 -2.92
N ALA A 29 1.18 -5.99 -2.61
CA ALA A 29 2.14 -5.49 -3.57
C ALA A 29 3.43 -6.30 -3.57
N GLU A 30 3.97 -6.54 -4.76
CA GLU A 30 5.32 -7.03 -5.00
C GLU A 30 6.06 -5.98 -5.84
N LEU A 31 7.10 -5.38 -5.29
CA LEU A 31 7.90 -4.36 -5.98
C LEU A 31 9.07 -5.00 -6.72
N PHE A 32 9.29 -4.59 -7.96
CA PHE A 32 10.43 -5.05 -8.73
C PHE A 32 11.73 -4.40 -8.24
N ALA A 33 12.82 -5.15 -8.23
CA ALA A 33 14.11 -4.68 -7.69
C ALA A 33 14.70 -3.50 -8.48
N ASP A 34 14.63 -3.56 -9.82
CA ASP A 34 15.35 -2.64 -10.72
C ASP A 34 14.43 -1.73 -11.55
N GLU A 35 13.11 -1.82 -11.39
CA GLU A 35 12.12 -1.10 -12.21
C GLU A 35 11.20 -0.21 -11.36
N GLU A 36 10.71 0.87 -11.98
CA GLU A 36 9.59 1.65 -11.46
C GLU A 36 8.30 0.84 -11.63
N GLY A 37 7.86 0.18 -10.56
CA GLY A 37 6.59 -0.53 -10.55
C GLY A 37 6.56 -1.75 -9.64
N GLY A 38 5.53 -2.56 -9.86
CA GLY A 38 5.29 -3.79 -9.13
C GLY A 38 4.04 -4.50 -9.62
N GLN A 39 3.77 -5.66 -9.06
CA GLN A 39 2.50 -6.35 -9.19
C GLN A 39 1.62 -5.99 -8.00
N PHE A 40 0.33 -5.77 -8.27
CA PHE A 40 -0.63 -5.35 -7.26
C PHE A 40 -1.89 -6.20 -7.34
N GLN A 41 -2.44 -6.54 -6.18
CA GLN A 41 -3.79 -7.10 -6.04
C GLN A 41 -4.59 -6.20 -5.11
N PHE A 42 -5.75 -5.76 -5.57
CA PHE A 42 -6.63 -4.83 -4.87
C PHE A 42 -7.93 -5.53 -4.52
N ASN A 43 -8.10 -5.79 -3.22
CA ASN A 43 -9.28 -6.45 -2.67
C ASN A 43 -9.96 -5.53 -1.66
N TYR A 44 -11.25 -5.75 -1.42
CA TYR A 44 -11.99 -5.04 -0.40
C TYR A 44 -13.08 -5.92 0.23
N LEU A 45 -13.58 -5.48 1.39
CA LEU A 45 -14.84 -5.95 1.95
C LEU A 45 -15.89 -4.88 1.71
N ASP A 46 -17.02 -5.24 1.12
CA ASP A 46 -18.13 -4.32 0.85
C ASP A 46 -18.90 -3.93 2.14
N GLU A 47 -19.99 -3.19 1.97
CA GLU A 47 -20.84 -2.74 3.09
C GLU A 47 -21.52 -3.88 3.86
N ASN A 48 -21.58 -5.09 3.30
CA ASN A 48 -22.12 -6.30 3.92
C ASN A 48 -21.01 -7.20 4.49
N GLY A 49 -19.75 -6.82 4.32
CA GLY A 49 -18.58 -7.63 4.69
C GLY A 49 -18.27 -8.73 3.69
N GLU A 50 -18.83 -8.68 2.48
CA GLU A 50 -18.55 -9.64 1.41
C GLU A 50 -17.26 -9.25 0.67
N PRO A 51 -16.37 -10.22 0.38
CA PRO A 51 -15.11 -9.94 -0.31
C PRO A 51 -15.32 -9.76 -1.81
N ASP A 52 -14.69 -8.74 -2.38
CA ASP A 52 -14.61 -8.52 -3.82
C ASP A 52 -13.28 -7.82 -4.19
N TRP A 53 -13.03 -7.62 -5.48
CA TRP A 53 -11.83 -6.99 -6.01
C TRP A 53 -12.18 -5.72 -6.79
N PHE A 54 -11.19 -4.84 -6.95
CA PHE A 54 -11.34 -3.64 -7.76
C PHE A 54 -10.10 -3.39 -8.60
N GLU A 55 -10.25 -2.65 -9.69
CA GLU A 55 -9.15 -2.24 -10.56
C GLU A 55 -9.02 -0.71 -10.51
N PRO A 56 -7.98 -0.18 -9.84
CA PRO A 56 -7.72 1.25 -9.85
C PRO A 56 -7.18 1.72 -11.20
N ASP A 57 -7.27 3.02 -11.47
CA ASP A 57 -6.70 3.58 -12.69
C ASP A 57 -5.15 3.55 -12.70
N ALA A 58 -4.57 3.67 -13.90
CA ALA A 58 -3.12 3.60 -14.09
C ALA A 58 -2.35 4.69 -13.33
N ARG A 59 -2.99 5.84 -13.04
CA ARG A 59 -2.36 6.92 -12.28
C ARG A 59 -2.27 6.54 -10.80
N ALA A 60 -3.33 5.98 -10.22
CA ALA A 60 -3.31 5.49 -8.84
C ALA A 60 -2.26 4.38 -8.65
N ILE A 61 -2.11 3.47 -9.62
CA ILE A 61 -1.06 2.44 -9.59
C ILE A 61 0.34 3.07 -9.63
N GLY A 62 0.56 4.05 -10.49
CA GLY A 62 1.85 4.77 -10.58
C GLY A 62 2.16 5.55 -9.29
N ASP A 63 1.18 6.28 -8.77
CA ASP A 63 1.32 7.06 -7.53
C ASP A 63 1.60 6.15 -6.33
N LEU A 64 0.94 4.98 -6.24
CA LEU A 64 1.17 3.98 -5.20
C LEU A 64 2.56 3.34 -5.32
N SER A 65 2.98 2.98 -6.54
CA SER A 65 4.31 2.41 -6.80
C SER A 65 5.41 3.37 -6.33
N ALA A 66 5.30 4.65 -6.68
CA ALA A 66 6.24 5.67 -6.24
C ALA A 66 6.24 5.84 -4.71
N ALA A 67 5.07 5.87 -4.08
CA ALA A 67 4.96 6.00 -2.63
C ALA A 67 5.57 4.80 -1.87
N LEU A 68 5.39 3.58 -2.37
CA LEU A 68 6.00 2.38 -1.78
C LEU A 68 7.52 2.32 -2.01
N LYS A 69 8.03 2.84 -3.14
CA LYS A 69 9.47 3.00 -3.36
C LYS A 69 10.10 4.01 -2.40
N ASP A 70 9.42 5.14 -2.18
CA ASP A 70 9.85 6.08 -1.14
C ASP A 70 9.84 5.44 0.26
N PHE A 71 8.92 4.51 0.51
CA PHE A 71 8.85 3.72 1.74
C PHE A 71 9.99 2.71 1.87
N GLN A 72 10.35 1.99 0.80
CA GLN A 72 11.56 1.15 0.77
C GLN A 72 12.83 1.98 1.05
N GLN A 73 12.94 3.14 0.41
CA GLN A 73 14.09 4.03 0.57
C GLN A 73 14.21 4.52 2.02
N TYR A 74 13.09 4.83 2.68
CA TYR A 74 13.08 5.18 4.09
C TYR A 74 13.68 4.08 4.98
N PHE A 75 13.34 2.81 4.74
CA PHE A 75 13.92 1.69 5.51
C PHE A 75 15.43 1.59 5.35
N ILE A 76 15.94 1.83 4.13
CA ILE A 76 17.37 1.81 3.83
C ILE A 76 18.09 2.97 4.52
N GLU A 77 17.58 4.19 4.38
CA GLU A 77 18.19 5.42 4.93
C GLU A 77 18.22 5.45 6.46
N HIS A 78 17.27 4.77 7.10
CA HIS A 78 17.13 4.71 8.55
C HIS A 78 17.61 3.39 9.17
N GLU A 79 18.36 2.58 8.42
CA GLU A 79 18.97 1.31 8.88
C GLU A 79 17.94 0.31 9.48
N MET A 80 16.70 0.35 9.00
CA MET A 80 15.59 -0.48 9.50
C MET A 80 15.57 -1.90 8.89
N THR A 81 16.52 -2.23 8.02
CA THR A 81 16.62 -3.56 7.39
C THR A 81 17.48 -4.54 8.18
N GLU A 82 18.11 -4.12 9.29
CA GLU A 82 18.97 -4.96 10.13
C GLU A 82 20.08 -5.70 9.34
N GLY A 83 20.58 -5.08 8.27
CA GLY A 83 21.61 -5.64 7.39
C GLY A 83 21.08 -6.66 6.36
N GLN A 84 19.77 -6.89 6.30
CA GLN A 84 19.12 -7.63 5.22
C GLN A 84 18.82 -6.72 4.01
N PRO A 85 18.55 -7.29 2.83
CA PRO A 85 17.92 -6.56 1.73
C PRO A 85 16.61 -5.91 2.18
N VAL A 86 16.24 -4.77 1.57
CA VAL A 86 14.93 -4.17 1.82
C VAL A 86 13.82 -5.13 1.36
N TRP A 87 12.70 -5.13 2.08
CA TRP A 87 11.50 -5.91 1.76
C TRP A 87 11.06 -5.68 0.31
N THR A 88 10.51 -6.69 -0.35
CA THR A 88 9.99 -6.60 -1.73
C THR A 88 8.48 -6.80 -1.79
N HIS A 89 7.91 -7.36 -0.74
CA HIS A 89 6.48 -7.62 -0.64
C HIS A 89 5.89 -6.83 0.51
N CYS A 90 4.68 -6.32 0.33
CA CYS A 90 3.93 -5.75 1.44
C CYS A 90 2.42 -5.97 1.29
N THR A 91 1.74 -6.07 2.43
CA THR A 91 0.29 -5.99 2.51
C THR A 91 -0.08 -4.69 3.19
N VAL A 92 -0.86 -3.85 2.52
CA VAL A 92 -1.46 -2.64 3.09
C VAL A 92 -2.92 -2.93 3.40
N THR A 93 -3.34 -2.67 4.64
CA THR A 93 -4.74 -2.79 5.05
C THR A 93 -5.24 -1.44 5.53
N ILE A 94 -6.36 -0.98 4.99
CA ILE A 94 -7.08 0.21 5.46
C ILE A 94 -8.41 -0.25 6.04
N ASN A 95 -8.63 0.06 7.31
CA ASN A 95 -9.94 -0.07 7.92
C ASN A 95 -10.61 1.30 7.86
N VAL A 96 -11.68 1.40 7.07
CA VAL A 96 -12.36 2.66 6.78
C VAL A 96 -13.11 3.18 8.01
N ALA A 97 -13.72 2.28 8.80
CA ALA A 97 -14.47 2.66 10.00
C ALA A 97 -13.56 3.15 11.12
N ASP A 98 -12.39 2.52 11.27
CA ASP A 98 -11.41 2.87 12.31
C ASP A 98 -10.44 3.97 11.88
N GLU A 99 -10.56 4.48 10.64
CA GLU A 99 -9.65 5.46 10.01
C GLU A 99 -8.17 5.08 10.18
N SER A 100 -7.86 3.80 10.03
CA SER A 100 -6.54 3.24 10.34
C SER A 100 -5.91 2.51 9.17
N ILE A 101 -4.58 2.49 9.17
CA ILE A 101 -3.74 1.83 8.18
C ILE A 101 -2.73 0.92 8.86
N SER A 102 -2.58 -0.31 8.35
CA SER A 102 -1.47 -1.22 8.64
C SER A 102 -0.66 -1.46 7.36
N ILE A 103 0.65 -1.58 7.50
CA ILE A 103 1.55 -1.98 6.40
C ILE A 103 2.47 -3.07 6.95
N ASP A 104 2.32 -4.27 6.40
CA ASP A 104 3.07 -5.47 6.78
C ASP A 104 4.08 -5.80 5.68
N VAL A 105 5.36 -5.53 5.94
CA VAL A 105 6.47 -5.70 4.98
C VAL A 105 7.16 -7.05 5.13
N GLN A 106 7.62 -7.63 4.01
CA GLN A 106 8.17 -8.99 3.90
C GLN A 106 9.40 -9.06 2.98
#